data_AF-A0A319AA69-F1
#
_entry.id   AF-A0A319AA69-F1
#
_cell.length_a   1.000
_cell.length_b   1.000
_cell.length_c   1.000
_cell.angle_alpha   90.00
_cell.angle_beta   90.00
_cell.angle_gamma   90.00
#
_symmetry.space_group_name_H-M   'P 1'
#
loop_
_entity.id
_entity.type
_entity.pdbx_description
1 polymer ?
#
loop_
_entity_poly.entity_id
_entity_poly.type
_entity_poly.pdbx_seq_one_letter_code
_entity_poly.pdbx_strand_id
1 'polypeptide(L)'
;MTYTSLPQGVSPPFAENNAHNHTGLIIIFASVCLFLTLSSLAMRIYATTQRSMVLSDDYLLGVAVAVAITQTSIIFYQTHLGWGKSSELLDPSHTEAMVKSVYASDLLYILILGLSKCCTSLLYQHLSTHATRWIPRSILGASIVWTIVAVILVAVRCSRTHPWTDINDKCSDLQPHWTVITTLDILLELLLFIYPIKLIYSLRLRRSRKLTVLALLGSRGM
;
A
#
# COMPACT_ATOMS: atom_id res chain seq x y z
N MET A 1 33.78 18.14 4.85
CA MET A 1 32.78 18.16 5.94
C MET A 1 33.29 17.23 7.04
N THR A 2 33.38 17.73 8.25
CA THR A 2 34.13 17.14 9.36
C THR A 2 33.32 16.02 10.02
N TYR A 3 33.80 14.78 9.96
CA TYR A 3 33.24 13.68 10.75
C TYR A 3 33.51 13.98 12.22
N THR A 4 32.49 14.41 12.97
CA THR A 4 32.55 14.38 14.43
C THR A 4 32.66 12.92 14.85
N SER A 5 33.87 12.49 15.19
CA SER A 5 34.14 11.17 15.75
C SER A 5 33.23 10.95 16.94
N LEU A 6 32.41 9.89 16.88
CA LEU A 6 31.54 9.46 17.97
C LEU A 6 32.38 9.31 19.26
N PRO A 7 31.85 9.71 20.43
CA PRO A 7 32.55 9.53 21.70
C PRO A 7 32.87 8.04 21.93
N GLN A 8 34.00 7.77 22.57
CA GLN A 8 34.47 6.40 22.82
C GLN A 8 33.40 5.59 23.58
N GLY A 9 33.03 4.43 23.04
CA GLY A 9 32.00 3.54 23.60
C GLY A 9 30.62 3.65 22.95
N VAL A 10 30.42 4.58 22.00
CA VAL A 10 29.16 4.68 21.23
C VAL A 10 29.33 3.97 19.89
N SER A 11 28.61 2.87 19.70
CA SER A 11 28.47 2.22 18.40
C SER A 11 27.72 3.13 17.41
N PRO A 12 28.11 3.14 16.13
CA PRO A 12 27.37 3.89 15.12
C PRO A 12 25.91 3.42 15.08
N PRO A 13 24.95 4.32 14.81
CA PRO A 13 23.55 3.95 14.71
C PRO A 13 23.37 2.93 13.59
N PHE A 14 22.45 1.96 13.78
CA PHE A 14 22.14 0.93 12.78
C PHE A 14 21.78 1.50 11.40
N ALA A 15 21.20 2.70 11.36
CA ALA A 15 21.00 3.48 10.15
C ALA A 15 21.05 4.97 10.50
N GLU A 16 21.86 5.73 9.76
CA GLU A 16 21.94 7.18 9.92
C GLU A 16 20.73 7.87 9.28
N ASN A 17 20.26 8.95 9.93
CA ASN A 17 19.31 9.89 9.35
C ASN A 17 19.95 11.29 9.35
N ASN A 18 20.57 11.65 8.24
CA ASN A 18 21.27 12.92 8.00
C ASN A 18 20.74 13.56 6.71
N ALA A 19 21.13 14.82 6.43
CA ALA A 19 20.71 15.55 5.22
C ALA A 19 21.01 14.82 3.89
N HIS A 20 21.93 13.85 3.91
CA HIS A 20 22.35 13.07 2.74
C HIS A 20 22.07 11.56 2.88
N ASN A 21 21.43 11.13 3.97
CA ASN A 21 21.13 9.72 4.20
C ASN A 21 19.83 9.60 5.00
N HIS A 22 18.75 9.20 4.34
CA HIS A 22 17.42 9.01 4.91
C HIS A 22 17.04 7.52 5.02
N THR A 23 17.99 6.61 4.82
CA THR A 23 17.75 5.17 4.83
C THR A 23 17.15 4.69 6.15
N GLY A 24 17.51 5.31 7.29
CA GLY A 24 16.93 4.97 8.59
C GLY A 24 15.42 5.14 8.66
N LEU A 25 14.86 6.21 8.08
CA LEU A 25 13.42 6.43 8.04
C LEU A 25 12.72 5.36 7.20
N ILE A 26 13.30 5.02 6.05
CA ILE A 26 12.75 4.00 5.14
C ILE A 26 12.68 2.64 5.84
N ILE A 27 13.75 2.25 6.56
CA ILE A 27 13.79 1.00 7.33
C ILE A 27 12.72 0.98 8.42
N ILE A 28 12.51 2.08 9.14
CA ILE A 28 11.47 2.19 10.17
C ILE A 28 10.09 1.96 9.54
N PHE A 29 9.73 2.71 8.49
CA PHE A 29 8.44 2.54 7.83
C PHE A 29 8.26 1.13 7.26
N ALA A 30 9.28 0.60 6.57
CA ALA A 30 9.25 -0.75 6.02
C ALA A 30 9.05 -1.82 7.10
N SER A 31 9.69 -1.68 8.26
CA SER A 31 9.56 -2.62 9.38
C SER A 31 8.15 -2.61 9.99
N VAL A 32 7.56 -1.42 10.15
CA VAL A 32 6.18 -1.27 10.64
C VAL A 32 5.20 -1.88 9.63
N CYS A 33 5.36 -1.59 8.34
CA CYS A 33 4.56 -2.19 7.28
C CYS A 33 4.68 -3.72 7.26
N LEU A 34 5.89 -4.26 7.38
CA LEU A 34 6.12 -5.71 7.46
C LEU A 34 5.39 -6.32 8.66
N PHE A 35 5.52 -5.72 9.84
CA PHE A 35 4.81 -6.18 11.04
C PHE A 35 3.29 -6.21 10.86
N LEU A 36 2.72 -5.16 10.27
CA LEU A 36 1.28 -5.07 10.00
C LEU A 36 0.82 -6.11 8.96
N THR A 37 1.62 -6.36 7.91
CA THR A 37 1.29 -7.37 6.89
C THR A 37 1.35 -8.79 7.45
N LEU A 38 2.33 -9.12 8.29
CA LEU A 38 2.42 -10.40 8.98
C LEU A 38 1.27 -10.58 9.98
N SER A 39 0.92 -9.53 10.71
CA SER A 39 -0.24 -9.55 11.60
C SER A 39 -1.54 -9.78 10.82
N SER A 40 -1.70 -9.13 9.66
CA SER A 40 -2.83 -9.38 8.76
C SER A 40 -2.87 -10.82 8.28
N LEU A 41 -1.73 -11.39 7.87
CA LEU A 41 -1.60 -12.78 7.45
C LEU A 41 -2.02 -13.74 8.56
N ALA A 42 -1.53 -13.53 9.79
CA ALA A 42 -1.89 -14.34 10.95
C ALA A 42 -3.40 -14.27 11.25
N MET A 43 -3.99 -13.07 11.24
CA MET A 43 -5.43 -12.89 11.41
C MET A 43 -6.23 -13.63 10.33
N ARG A 44 -5.74 -13.69 9.10
CA ARG A 44 -6.42 -14.42 8.01
C ARG A 44 -6.33 -15.92 8.18
N ILE A 45 -5.15 -16.45 8.45
CA ILE A 45 -4.97 -17.88 8.70
C ILE A 45 -5.88 -18.33 9.85
N TYR A 46 -5.97 -17.51 10.90
CA TYR A 46 -6.89 -17.74 12.00
C TYR A 46 -8.36 -17.71 11.54
N ALA A 47 -8.77 -16.68 10.80
CA ALA A 47 -10.13 -16.54 10.31
C ALA A 47 -10.55 -17.66 9.33
N THR A 48 -9.66 -18.10 8.45
CA THR A 48 -9.90 -19.21 7.50
C THR A 48 -9.89 -20.57 8.21
N THR A 49 -9.14 -20.72 9.31
CA THR A 49 -9.18 -21.95 10.11
C THR A 49 -10.50 -22.06 10.89
N GLN A 50 -11.04 -20.91 11.35
CA GLN A 50 -12.33 -20.85 12.04
C GLN A 50 -13.53 -21.00 11.08
N ARG A 51 -13.39 -20.56 9.82
CA ARG A 51 -14.43 -20.71 8.79
C ARG A 51 -14.15 -21.95 7.96
N SER A 52 -14.99 -22.99 8.09
CA SER A 52 -14.87 -24.25 7.33
C SER A 52 -14.96 -24.11 5.79
N MET A 53 -15.17 -22.91 5.25
CA MET A 53 -15.22 -22.63 3.81
C MET A 53 -14.41 -21.37 3.48
N VAL A 54 -13.50 -21.50 2.52
CA VAL A 54 -12.75 -20.40 1.92
C VAL A 54 -13.64 -19.72 0.89
N LEU A 55 -13.94 -18.43 1.07
CA LEU A 55 -14.65 -17.66 0.05
C LEU A 55 -13.68 -17.18 -1.04
N SER A 56 -14.17 -16.94 -2.25
CA SER A 56 -13.34 -16.39 -3.35
C SER A 56 -12.68 -15.05 -2.99
N ASP A 57 -13.31 -14.27 -2.11
CA ASP A 57 -12.77 -13.00 -1.61
C ASP A 57 -11.51 -13.20 -0.76
N ASP A 58 -11.44 -14.30 0.00
CA ASP A 58 -10.30 -14.60 0.88
C ASP A 58 -9.05 -14.90 0.05
N TYR A 59 -9.21 -15.49 -1.15
CA TYR A 59 -8.11 -15.74 -2.08
C TYR A 59 -7.52 -14.45 -2.64
N LEU A 60 -8.36 -13.55 -3.16
CA LEU A 60 -7.88 -12.26 -3.70
C LEU A 60 -7.15 -11.46 -2.63
N LEU A 61 -7.74 -11.44 -1.44
CA LEU A 61 -7.17 -10.75 -0.31
C LEU A 61 -5.84 -11.42 0.12
N GLY A 62 -5.73 -12.75 0.05
CA GLY A 62 -4.49 -13.49 0.33
C GLY A 62 -3.36 -13.19 -0.67
N VAL A 63 -3.70 -13.13 -1.96
CA VAL A 63 -2.78 -12.69 -3.02
C VAL A 63 -2.26 -11.28 -2.73
N ALA A 64 -3.13 -10.34 -2.34
CA ALA A 64 -2.72 -8.98 -2.00
C ALA A 64 -1.66 -8.93 -0.88
N VAL A 65 -1.80 -9.78 0.15
CA VAL A 65 -0.82 -9.87 1.25
C VAL A 65 0.50 -10.47 0.78
N ALA A 66 0.47 -11.52 -0.05
CA ALA A 66 1.69 -12.11 -0.60
C ALA A 66 2.48 -11.09 -1.45
N VAL A 67 1.78 -10.30 -2.27
CA VAL A 67 2.37 -9.21 -3.05
C VAL A 67 2.97 -8.15 -2.12
N ALA A 68 2.28 -7.77 -1.03
CA ALA A 68 2.80 -6.82 -0.05
C ALA A 68 4.06 -7.30 0.68
N ILE A 69 4.15 -8.57 1.04
CA ILE A 69 5.36 -9.16 1.63
C ILE A 69 6.53 -9.13 0.63
N THR A 70 6.25 -9.42 -0.63
CA THR A 70 7.26 -9.37 -1.70
C THR A 70 7.77 -7.93 -1.89
N GLN A 71 6.86 -6.96 -1.92
CA GLN A 71 7.18 -5.54 -2.10
C GLN A 71 8.01 -4.98 -0.93
N THR A 72 7.63 -5.29 0.31
CA THR A 72 8.41 -4.89 1.50
C THR A 72 9.80 -5.50 1.52
N SER A 73 9.95 -6.76 1.08
CA SER A 73 11.26 -7.42 0.95
C SER A 73 12.16 -6.71 -0.08
N ILE A 74 11.59 -6.28 -1.21
CA ILE A 74 12.31 -5.50 -2.23
C ILE A 74 12.73 -4.13 -1.68
N ILE A 75 11.91 -3.48 -0.85
CA ILE A 75 12.27 -2.23 -0.17
C ILE A 75 13.48 -2.43 0.76
N PHE A 76 13.55 -3.53 1.51
CA PHE A 76 14.75 -3.81 2.31
C PHE A 76 15.97 -4.04 1.42
N TYR A 77 15.81 -4.76 0.31
CA TYR A 77 16.90 -4.99 -0.64
C TYR A 77 17.42 -3.68 -1.27
N GLN A 78 16.56 -2.79 -1.74
CA GLN A 78 16.99 -1.50 -2.31
C GLN A 78 17.65 -0.59 -1.26
N THR A 79 17.19 -0.61 0.00
CA THR A 79 17.87 0.14 1.08
C THR A 79 19.27 -0.38 1.35
N HIS A 80 19.49 -1.69 1.24
CA HIS A 80 20.83 -2.30 1.34
C HIS A 80 21.74 -1.86 0.19
N LEU A 81 21.19 -1.66 -1.01
CA LEU A 81 21.91 -1.14 -2.17
C LEU A 81 22.20 0.37 -2.11
N GLY A 82 21.75 1.08 -1.08
CA GLY A 82 22.00 2.51 -0.89
C GLY A 82 20.81 3.42 -1.20
N TRP A 83 19.60 2.88 -1.38
CA TRP A 83 18.40 3.69 -1.52
C TRP A 83 18.17 4.58 -0.29
N GLY A 84 17.93 5.87 -0.52
CA GLY A 84 17.82 6.89 0.53
C GLY A 84 19.12 7.64 0.82
N LYS A 85 20.25 7.28 0.20
CA LYS A 85 21.49 8.06 0.23
C LYS A 85 21.54 9.07 -0.93
N SER A 86 22.25 10.18 -0.73
CA SER A 86 22.54 11.15 -1.79
C SER A 86 23.40 10.54 -2.88
N SER A 87 23.21 10.95 -4.14
CA SER A 87 23.92 10.45 -5.34
C SER A 87 25.44 10.41 -5.19
N GLU A 88 26.02 11.30 -4.37
CA GLU A 88 27.46 11.38 -4.09
C GLU A 88 27.99 10.23 -3.21
N LEU A 89 27.12 9.56 -2.44
CA LEU A 89 27.47 8.44 -1.57
C LEU A 89 27.14 7.06 -2.19
N LEU A 90 26.61 7.04 -3.42
CA LEU A 90 26.22 5.79 -4.08
C LEU A 90 27.41 5.18 -4.82
N ASP A 91 27.61 3.88 -4.61
CA ASP A 91 28.54 3.10 -5.39
C ASP A 91 27.95 2.87 -6.80
N PRO A 92 28.61 3.34 -7.88
CA PRO A 92 28.10 3.20 -9.25
C PRO A 92 27.81 1.75 -9.64
N SER A 93 28.51 0.77 -9.04
CA SER A 93 28.30 -0.65 -9.32
C SER A 93 26.94 -1.19 -8.83
N HIS A 94 26.36 -0.58 -7.81
CA HIS A 94 25.08 -1.00 -7.22
C HIS A 94 23.88 -0.17 -7.71
N THR A 95 24.13 0.95 -8.38
CA THR A 95 23.08 1.88 -8.86
C THR A 95 22.07 1.20 -9.78
N GLU A 96 22.52 0.40 -10.75
CA GLU A 96 21.62 -0.25 -11.72
C GLU A 96 20.65 -1.24 -11.05
N ALA A 97 21.18 -2.09 -10.17
CA ALA A 97 20.37 -3.04 -9.41
C ALA A 97 19.38 -2.32 -8.48
N MET A 98 19.80 -1.19 -7.90
CA MET A 98 18.95 -0.36 -7.04
C MET A 98 17.78 0.24 -7.83
N VAL A 99 18.05 0.89 -8.96
CA VAL A 99 16.96 1.54 -9.71
C VAL A 99 15.98 0.52 -10.33
N LYS A 100 16.47 -0.67 -10.69
CA LYS A 100 15.62 -1.76 -11.17
C LYS A 100 14.71 -2.32 -10.06
N SER A 101 15.23 -2.45 -8.84
CA SER A 101 14.44 -2.88 -7.68
C SER A 101 13.40 -1.82 -7.27
N VAL A 102 13.75 -0.54 -7.33
CA VAL A 102 12.81 0.57 -7.12
C VAL A 102 11.66 0.53 -8.13
N TYR A 103 11.97 0.38 -9.42
CA TYR A 103 10.95 0.25 -10.46
C TYR A 103 10.01 -0.93 -10.22
N ALA A 104 10.54 -2.08 -9.82
CA ALA A 104 9.72 -3.23 -9.45
C ALA A 104 8.85 -2.95 -8.21
N SER A 105 9.40 -2.25 -7.20
CA SER A 105 8.68 -1.89 -5.98
C SER A 105 7.51 -0.93 -6.26
N ASP A 106 7.67 0.01 -7.19
CA ASP A 106 6.63 0.97 -7.60
C ASP A 106 5.46 0.25 -8.28
N LEU A 107 5.74 -0.70 -9.18
CA LEU A 107 4.71 -1.49 -9.83
C LEU A 107 3.94 -2.36 -8.83
N LEU A 108 4.66 -3.04 -7.93
CA LEU A 108 4.03 -3.84 -6.88
C LEU A 108 3.20 -2.98 -5.94
N TYR A 109 3.65 -1.77 -5.62
CA TYR A 109 2.90 -0.81 -4.79
C TYR A 109 1.55 -0.46 -5.41
N ILE A 110 1.51 -0.09 -6.70
CA ILE A 110 0.25 0.20 -7.41
C ILE A 110 -0.66 -1.04 -7.43
N LEU A 111 -0.11 -2.24 -7.65
CA LEU A 111 -0.89 -3.48 -7.62
C LEU A 111 -1.50 -3.73 -6.23
N ILE A 112 -0.76 -3.49 -5.15
CA ILE A 112 -1.25 -3.63 -3.77
C ILE A 112 -2.40 -2.64 -3.51
N LEU A 113 -2.26 -1.38 -3.93
CA LEU A 113 -3.33 -0.37 -3.80
C LEU A 113 -4.59 -0.80 -4.55
N GLY A 114 -4.43 -1.25 -5.80
CA GLY A 114 -5.52 -1.74 -6.63
C GLY A 114 -6.24 -2.95 -6.04
N LEU A 115 -5.49 -3.97 -5.62
CA LEU A 115 -6.02 -5.17 -4.98
C LEU A 115 -6.76 -4.84 -3.68
N SER A 116 -6.22 -3.94 -2.85
CA SER A 116 -6.86 -3.48 -1.61
C SER A 116 -8.23 -2.83 -1.87
N LYS A 117 -8.30 -1.95 -2.89
CA LYS A 117 -9.55 -1.29 -3.33
C LYS A 117 -10.56 -2.31 -3.88
N CYS A 118 -10.09 -3.28 -4.65
CA CYS A 118 -10.94 -4.37 -5.18
C CYS A 118 -11.52 -5.23 -4.06
N CYS A 119 -10.69 -5.64 -3.09
CA CYS A 119 -11.14 -6.42 -1.94
C CYS A 119 -12.20 -5.68 -1.11
N THR A 120 -11.98 -4.38 -0.87
CA THR A 120 -12.93 -3.54 -0.15
C THR A 120 -14.25 -3.39 -0.92
N SER A 121 -14.18 -3.21 -2.23
CA SER A 121 -15.37 -3.12 -3.09
C SER A 121 -16.16 -4.43 -3.14
N LEU A 122 -15.49 -5.58 -3.20
CA LEU A 122 -16.13 -6.90 -3.14
C LEU A 122 -16.81 -7.15 -1.79
N LEU A 123 -16.13 -6.80 -0.69
CA LEU A 123 -16.72 -6.85 0.64
C LEU A 123 -18.01 -6.02 0.70
N TYR A 124 -17.98 -4.79 0.18
CA TYR A 124 -19.18 -3.94 0.10
C TYR A 124 -20.26 -4.54 -0.78
N GLN A 125 -19.90 -5.18 -1.89
CA GLN A 125 -20.85 -5.88 -2.75
C GLN A 125 -21.56 -7.04 -2.04
N HIS A 126 -20.84 -7.77 -1.18
CA HIS A 126 -21.42 -8.83 -0.34
C HIS A 126 -22.30 -8.30 0.80
N LEU A 127 -21.92 -7.19 1.43
CA LEU A 127 -22.74 -6.55 2.48
C LEU A 127 -24.01 -5.88 1.93
N SER A 128 -24.05 -5.59 0.62
CA SER A 128 -25.13 -4.81 0.01
C SER A 128 -26.29 -5.66 -0.47
N THR A 129 -27.50 -5.12 -0.29
CA THR A 129 -28.73 -5.73 -0.80
C THR A 129 -28.79 -5.65 -2.33
N HIS A 130 -29.60 -6.51 -2.95
CA HIS A 130 -29.66 -6.65 -4.41
C HIS A 130 -29.97 -5.33 -5.14
N ALA A 131 -30.71 -4.42 -4.49
CA ALA A 131 -31.09 -3.11 -5.05
C ALA A 131 -29.95 -2.07 -5.05
N THR A 132 -28.97 -2.16 -4.13
CA THR A 132 -27.86 -1.19 -4.02
C THR A 132 -26.53 -1.73 -4.52
N ARG A 133 -26.50 -2.98 -5.02
CA ARG A 133 -25.30 -3.69 -5.48
C ARG A 133 -24.62 -3.06 -6.72
N TRP A 134 -25.35 -2.27 -7.50
CA TRP A 134 -24.80 -1.57 -8.66
C TRP A 134 -23.71 -0.56 -8.29
N ILE A 135 -23.85 0.15 -7.16
CA ILE A 135 -22.87 1.14 -6.70
C ILE A 135 -21.49 0.52 -6.38
N PRO A 136 -21.36 -0.49 -5.49
CA PRO A 136 -20.06 -1.09 -5.20
C PRO A 136 -19.48 -1.83 -6.42
N ARG A 137 -20.31 -2.33 -7.34
CA ARG A 137 -19.83 -2.86 -8.62
C ARG A 137 -19.23 -1.78 -9.52
N SER A 138 -19.83 -0.59 -9.59
CA SER A 138 -19.26 0.53 -10.33
C SER A 138 -17.93 0.98 -9.71
N ILE A 139 -17.84 1.02 -8.39
CA ILE A 139 -16.58 1.36 -7.68
C ILE A 139 -15.51 0.28 -7.92
N LEU A 140 -15.89 -1.00 -7.93
CA LEU A 140 -15.00 -2.10 -8.28
C LEU A 140 -14.45 -1.93 -9.70
N GLY A 141 -15.33 -1.68 -10.69
CA GLY A 141 -14.93 -1.44 -12.07
C GLY A 141 -13.99 -0.24 -12.20
N ALA A 142 -14.32 0.88 -11.55
CA ALA A 142 -13.48 2.07 -11.53
C ALA A 142 -12.10 1.80 -10.89
N SER A 143 -12.04 1.00 -9.83
CA SER A 143 -10.80 0.61 -9.15
C SER A 143 -9.91 -0.24 -10.06
N ILE A 144 -10.49 -1.19 -10.79
CA ILE A 144 -9.76 -2.03 -11.76
C ILE A 144 -9.21 -1.17 -12.90
N VAL A 145 -10.04 -0.31 -13.48
CA VAL A 145 -9.62 0.60 -14.57
C VAL A 145 -8.49 1.52 -14.09
N TRP A 146 -8.63 2.12 -12.91
CA TRP A 146 -7.59 2.96 -12.31
C TRP A 146 -6.29 2.19 -12.10
N THR A 147 -6.36 0.94 -11.61
CA THR A 147 -5.16 0.11 -11.40
C THR A 147 -4.45 -0.19 -12.73
N ILE A 148 -5.20 -0.55 -13.77
CA ILE A 148 -4.63 -0.80 -15.11
C ILE A 148 -3.97 0.47 -15.66
N VAL A 149 -4.65 1.61 -15.59
CA VAL A 149 -4.13 2.90 -16.05
C VAL A 149 -2.88 3.29 -15.26
N ALA A 150 -2.89 3.15 -13.94
CA ALA A 150 -1.75 3.47 -13.08
C ALA A 150 -0.55 2.56 -13.37
N VAL A 151 -0.76 1.26 -13.56
CA VAL A 151 0.30 0.32 -13.95
C VAL A 151 0.89 0.71 -15.30
N ILE A 152 0.06 1.06 -16.28
CA ILE A 152 0.53 1.50 -17.60
C ILE A 152 1.34 2.80 -17.48
N LEU A 153 0.86 3.79 -16.73
CA LEU A 153 1.56 5.06 -16.54
C LEU A 153 2.90 4.91 -15.82
N VAL A 154 3.00 3.99 -14.86
CA VAL A 154 4.27 3.68 -14.17
C VAL A 154 5.20 2.85 -15.06
N ALA A 155 4.65 1.97 -15.91
CA ALA A 155 5.42 1.14 -16.83
C ALA A 155 5.96 1.93 -18.04
N VAL A 156 5.20 2.91 -18.52
CA VAL A 156 5.62 3.82 -19.60
C VAL A 156 6.44 4.95 -18.97
N ARG A 157 7.71 4.66 -18.68
CA ARG A 157 8.72 5.69 -18.35
C ARG A 157 9.35 6.27 -19.62
N CYS A 158 10.12 7.36 -19.48
CA CYS A 158 10.66 8.13 -20.61
C CYS A 158 11.56 7.31 -21.55
N SER A 159 12.29 6.31 -21.05
CA SER A 159 13.17 5.44 -21.82
C SER A 159 12.54 4.08 -22.10
N ARG A 160 12.37 3.74 -23.39
CA ARG A 160 11.87 2.43 -23.83
C ARG A 160 12.89 1.30 -23.64
N THR A 161 14.19 1.61 -23.62
CA THR A 161 15.26 0.59 -23.54
C THR A 161 15.74 0.35 -22.10
N HIS A 162 15.75 1.38 -21.26
CA HIS A 162 16.16 1.29 -19.85
C HIS A 162 15.23 2.13 -18.97
N PRO A 163 13.95 1.72 -18.79
CA PRO A 163 12.98 2.50 -18.01
C PRO A 163 13.38 2.74 -16.55
N TRP A 164 14.33 1.96 -16.03
CA TRP A 164 14.85 2.10 -14.66
C TRP A 164 15.88 3.24 -14.51
N THR A 165 16.52 3.74 -15.57
CA THR A 165 17.57 4.78 -15.46
C THR A 165 17.03 6.22 -15.39
N ASP A 166 15.71 6.40 -15.47
CA ASP A 166 15.05 7.69 -15.67
C ASP A 166 14.84 8.50 -14.38
N ILE A 167 15.51 8.14 -13.28
CA ILE A 167 15.46 8.88 -12.01
C ILE A 167 16.28 10.18 -12.07
N ASN A 168 17.16 10.33 -13.08
CA ASN A 168 17.88 11.57 -13.35
C ASN A 168 17.00 12.59 -14.09
N ASP A 169 17.28 13.88 -13.92
CA ASP A 169 16.60 15.11 -14.43
C ASP A 169 16.17 15.14 -15.92
N LYS A 170 16.43 14.10 -16.69
CA LYS A 170 16.05 13.96 -18.11
C LYS A 170 14.59 13.54 -18.31
N CYS A 171 13.87 13.09 -17.28
CA CYS A 171 12.47 12.64 -17.39
C CYS A 171 11.51 13.57 -16.62
N SER A 172 11.08 14.66 -17.26
CA SER A 172 10.16 15.64 -16.64
C SER A 172 8.73 15.12 -16.44
N ASP A 173 8.36 14.01 -17.09
CA ASP A 173 6.98 13.50 -17.10
C ASP A 173 6.67 12.52 -15.93
N LEU A 174 7.68 12.11 -15.16
CA LEU A 174 7.46 11.18 -14.05
C LEU A 174 6.62 11.81 -12.93
N GLN A 175 6.95 13.04 -12.54
CA GLN A 175 6.23 13.78 -11.48
C GLN A 175 4.74 14.02 -11.81
N PRO A 176 4.35 14.50 -13.02
CA PRO A 176 2.94 14.67 -13.34
C PRO A 176 2.19 13.35 -13.40
N HIS A 177 2.79 12.25 -13.88
CA HIS A 177 2.15 10.92 -13.85
C HIS A 177 1.78 10.51 -12.42
N TRP A 178 2.71 10.61 -11.47
CA TRP A 178 2.46 10.30 -10.06
C TRP A 178 1.40 11.22 -9.43
N THR A 179 1.38 12.49 -9.82
CA THR A 179 0.38 13.46 -9.33
C THR A 179 -1.02 13.05 -9.77
N VAL A 180 -1.20 12.67 -11.04
CA VAL A 180 -2.50 12.21 -11.56
C VAL A 180 -2.93 10.91 -10.90
N ILE A 181 -2.02 9.94 -10.79
CA ILE A 181 -2.29 8.65 -10.14
C ILE A 181 -2.77 8.88 -8.71
N THR A 182 -2.02 9.67 -7.93
CA THR A 182 -2.32 9.96 -6.52
C THR A 182 -3.65 10.70 -6.35
N THR A 183 -3.93 11.68 -7.21
CA THR A 183 -5.18 12.45 -7.14
C THR A 183 -6.40 11.56 -7.38
N LEU A 184 -6.34 10.70 -8.39
CA LEU A 184 -7.40 9.74 -8.69
C LEU A 184 -7.53 8.67 -7.60
N ASP A 185 -6.41 8.24 -7.02
CA ASP A 185 -6.38 7.29 -5.91
C ASP A 185 -7.17 7.82 -4.71
N ILE A 186 -6.86 9.05 -4.26
CA ILE A 186 -7.53 9.72 -3.16
C ILE A 186 -9.04 9.83 -3.43
N LEU A 187 -9.43 10.18 -4.66
CA LEU A 187 -10.84 10.27 -5.04
C LEU A 187 -11.57 8.93 -4.88
N LEU A 188 -10.96 7.83 -5.32
CA LEU A 188 -11.52 6.48 -5.17
C LEU A 188 -11.59 6.06 -3.70
N GLU A 189 -10.59 6.40 -2.89
CA GLU A 189 -10.60 6.13 -1.45
C GLU A 189 -11.71 6.89 -0.72
N LEU A 190 -11.94 8.15 -1.08
CA LEU A 190 -13.05 8.94 -0.55
C LEU A 190 -14.39 8.29 -0.91
N LEU A 191 -14.56 7.80 -2.14
CA LEU A 191 -15.78 7.10 -2.56
C LEU A 191 -15.98 5.81 -1.76
N LEU A 192 -14.92 5.03 -1.56
CA LEU A 192 -14.95 3.82 -0.73
C LEU A 192 -15.29 4.13 0.73
N PHE A 193 -14.77 5.23 1.28
CA PHE A 193 -15.04 5.64 2.66
C PHE A 193 -16.48 6.15 2.86
N ILE A 194 -17.01 6.91 1.90
CA ILE A 194 -18.38 7.46 1.97
C ILE A 194 -19.43 6.34 1.81
N TYR A 195 -19.11 5.28 1.07
CA TYR A 195 -20.05 4.19 0.80
C TYR A 195 -20.66 3.51 2.05
N PRO A 196 -19.89 2.95 2.99
CA PRO A 196 -20.44 2.30 4.19
C PRO A 196 -21.22 3.28 5.06
N ILE A 197 -20.82 4.56 5.09
CA ILE A 197 -21.57 5.61 5.81
C ILE A 197 -22.98 5.73 5.22
N LYS A 198 -23.08 5.89 3.89
CA LYS A 198 -24.38 5.95 3.19
C LYS A 198 -25.19 4.66 3.38
N LEU A 199 -24.55 3.50 3.34
CA LEU A 199 -25.21 2.21 3.58
C LEU A 199 -25.82 2.14 4.99
N ILE A 200 -25.09 2.55 6.02
CA ILE A 200 -25.56 2.60 7.42
C ILE A 200 -26.71 3.59 7.60
N TYR A 201 -26.69 4.73 6.90
CA TYR A 201 -27.79 5.70 6.93
C TYR A 201 -29.02 5.22 6.16
N SER A 202 -28.83 4.52 5.03
CA SER A 202 -29.90 3.98 4.19
C SER A 202 -30.55 2.74 4.79
N LEU A 203 -29.82 1.96 5.60
CA LEU A 203 -30.38 0.86 6.37
C LEU A 203 -31.29 1.44 7.45
N ARG A 204 -32.58 1.47 7.12
CA ARG A 204 -33.70 1.93 7.95
C ARG A 204 -33.95 0.99 9.14
N LEU A 205 -32.93 0.74 9.96
CA LEU A 205 -33.13 0.13 11.27
C LEU A 205 -33.93 1.10 12.14
N ARG A 206 -35.09 0.64 12.62
CA ARG A 206 -35.95 1.37 13.56
C ARG A 206 -35.07 1.89 14.70
N ARG A 207 -35.09 3.21 14.98
CA ARG A 207 -34.17 3.89 15.93
C ARG A 207 -34.04 3.15 17.28
N SER A 208 -35.08 2.46 17.71
CA SER A 208 -35.11 1.59 18.90
C SER A 208 -34.14 0.40 18.85
N ARG A 209 -34.01 -0.34 17.74
CA ARG A 209 -33.00 -1.43 17.64
C ARG A 209 -31.57 -0.91 17.51
N LYS A 210 -31.40 0.29 16.94
CA LYS A 210 -30.11 0.99 16.84
C LYS A 210 -29.56 1.34 18.22
N LEU A 211 -30.43 1.78 19.13
CA LEU A 211 -30.09 2.06 20.52
C LEU A 211 -29.84 0.76 21.33
N THR A 212 -30.64 -0.28 21.12
CA THR A 212 -30.46 -1.57 21.82
C THR A 212 -29.15 -2.27 21.45
N VAL A 213 -28.74 -2.23 20.17
CA VAL A 213 -27.43 -2.78 19.76
C VAL A 213 -26.27 -1.95 20.33
N LEU A 214 -26.38 -0.62 20.36
CA LEU A 214 -25.37 0.22 21.03
C LEU A 214 -25.30 -0.06 22.54
N ALA A 215 -26.45 -0.24 23.21
CA ALA A 215 -26.51 -0.55 24.63
C ALA A 215 -25.96 -1.95 24.95
N LEU A 216 -26.27 -2.96 24.12
CA LEU A 216 -25.74 -4.32 24.28
C LEU A 216 -24.24 -4.42 23.97
N LEU A 217 -23.72 -3.59 23.04
CA LEU A 217 -22.29 -3.54 22.75
C LEU A 217 -21.53 -2.79 23.85
N GLY A 218 -22.12 -1.73 24.41
CA GLY A 218 -21.58 -1.01 25.57
C GLY A 218 -21.58 -1.83 26.85
N SER A 219 -22.57 -2.72 27.05
CA SER A 219 -22.66 -3.57 28.24
C SER A 219 -21.79 -4.82 28.21
N ARG A 220 -21.19 -5.17 27.07
CA ARG A 220 -20.27 -6.33 26.94
C ARG A 220 -18.80 -5.93 26.88
N GLY A 221 -18.51 -4.65 27.10
CA GLY A 221 -17.16 -4.08 27.15
C GLY A 221 -16.76 -3.53 28.53
N MET A 222 -17.43 -3.97 29.59
CA MET A 222 -16.94 -3.87 30.98
C MET A 222 -16.63 -5.26 31.49
#